data_AF-W2TA89-F1
#
_entry.id   AF-W2TA89-F1
#
_cell.length_a   1.000
_cell.length_b   1.000
_cell.length_c   1.000
_cell.angle_alpha   90.00
_cell.angle_beta   90.00
_cell.angle_gamma   90.00
#
_symmetry.space_group_name_H-M   'P 1'
#
loop_
_entity.id
_entity.type
_entity.pdbx_description
1 polymer ?
#
loop_
_entity_poly.entity_id
_entity_poly.type
_entity_poly.pdbx_seq_one_letter_code
_entity_poly.pdbx_strand_id
1 'polypeptide(L)'
;MDEQEKRLSEFIMTSKTIHGNSQFQKPSSLRSTWESPGGGYRDEIDYIIVNKRFCLTEVSVVPKFYMGSDNRPLRGRFFFTRKAERAAKFRERNRRTITN
;
A
#
# COMPACT_ATOMS: atom_id res chain seq x y z
N MET A 1 -19.48 -0.77 7.07
CA MET A 1 -18.20 -1.50 6.96
C MET A 1 -18.54 -2.95 6.76
N ASP A 2 -18.21 -3.47 5.58
CA ASP A 2 -18.34 -4.90 5.32
C ASP A 2 -17.34 -5.70 6.19
N GLU A 3 -17.47 -7.03 6.20
CA GLU A 3 -16.61 -7.89 7.02
C GLU A 3 -15.15 -7.89 6.57
N GLN A 4 -14.89 -7.70 5.27
CA GLN A 4 -13.54 -7.71 4.72
C GLN A 4 -12.78 -6.44 5.10
N GLU A 5 -13.43 -5.27 5.03
CA GLU A 5 -12.90 -3.97 5.48
C GLU A 5 -12.55 -4.00 6.97
N LYS A 6 -13.37 -4.66 7.80
CA LYS A 6 -13.10 -4.82 9.23
C LYS A 6 -11.84 -5.67 9.46
N ARG A 7 -11.74 -6.81 8.78
CA ARG A 7 -10.56 -7.69 8.88
C ARG A 7 -9.29 -7.03 8.38
N LEU A 8 -9.37 -6.26 7.30
CA LEU A 8 -8.25 -5.45 6.82
C LEU A 8 -7.85 -4.40 7.86
N SER A 9 -8.81 -3.70 8.44
CA SER A 9 -8.55 -2.70 9.48
C SER A 9 -7.88 -3.33 10.70
N GLU A 10 -8.39 -4.48 11.16
CA GLU A 10 -7.82 -5.24 12.27
C GLU A 10 -6.38 -5.67 11.98
N PHE A 11 -6.11 -6.19 10.77
CA PHE A 11 -4.77 -6.55 10.33
C PHE A 11 -3.81 -5.36 10.37
N ILE A 12 -4.22 -4.20 9.84
CA ILE A 12 -3.39 -2.98 9.84
C ILE A 12 -3.08 -2.54 11.28
N MET A 13 -4.08 -2.56 12.17
CA MET A 13 -3.92 -2.18 13.58
C MET A 13 -2.99 -3.14 14.34
N THR A 14 -3.23 -4.45 14.25
CA THR A 14 -2.43 -5.47 14.97
C THR A 14 -1.00 -5.55 14.46
N SER A 15 -0.79 -5.48 13.15
CA SER A 15 0.55 -5.51 12.55
C SER A 15 1.33 -4.20 12.71
N LYS A 16 0.68 -3.14 13.22
CA LYS A 16 1.25 -1.78 13.33
C LYS A 16 1.78 -1.28 11.99
N THR A 17 1.06 -1.60 10.91
CA THR A 17 1.39 -1.13 9.56
C THR A 17 0.52 0.07 9.19
N ILE A 18 0.78 0.64 8.02
CA ILE A 18 0.09 1.81 7.50
C ILE A 18 -0.61 1.40 6.21
N HIS A 19 -1.92 1.65 6.17
CA HIS A 19 -2.72 1.49 4.96
C HIS A 19 -2.44 2.64 3.99
N GLY A 20 -1.55 2.38 3.01
CA GLY A 20 -0.99 3.40 2.12
C GLY A 20 -2.04 4.08 1.26
N ASN A 21 -3.06 3.35 0.81
CA ASN A 21 -4.09 3.91 -0.05
C ASN A 21 -4.91 5.01 0.65
N SER A 22 -5.20 4.86 1.95
CA SER A 22 -5.94 5.87 2.72
C SER A 22 -5.10 7.06 3.16
N GLN A 23 -3.77 7.03 3.00
CA GLN A 23 -2.90 8.14 3.42
C GLN A 23 -2.97 9.35 2.48
N PHE A 24 -3.39 9.15 1.23
CA PHE A 24 -3.33 10.17 0.20
C PHE A 24 -4.70 10.39 -0.41
N GLN A 25 -5.08 11.65 -0.59
CA GLN A 25 -6.29 11.99 -1.32
C GLN A 25 -6.10 11.63 -2.80
N LYS A 26 -7.06 10.89 -3.34
CA LYS A 26 -7.13 10.55 -4.77
C LYS A 26 -8.39 11.14 -5.38
N PRO A 27 -8.34 11.61 -6.65
CA PRO A 27 -9.56 11.91 -7.41
C PRO A 27 -10.49 10.71 -7.42
N SER A 28 -11.81 10.93 -7.36
CA SER A 28 -12.81 9.86 -7.33
C SER A 28 -12.67 8.88 -8.50
N SER A 29 -12.37 9.39 -9.70
CA SER A 29 -12.15 8.59 -10.93
C SER A 29 -10.93 7.66 -10.86
N LEU A 30 -9.97 7.94 -9.98
CA LEU A 30 -8.70 7.23 -9.83
C LEU A 30 -8.59 6.53 -8.46
N ARG A 31 -9.73 6.23 -7.82
CA ARG A 31 -9.75 5.53 -6.54
C ARG A 31 -9.82 4.02 -6.69
N SER A 32 -10.72 3.51 -7.54
CA SER A 32 -10.91 2.07 -7.68
C SER A 32 -9.68 1.39 -8.31
N THR A 33 -9.32 0.19 -7.86
CA THR A 33 -8.25 -0.59 -8.48
C THR A 33 -8.81 -1.70 -9.36
N TRP A 34 -10.13 -1.85 -9.39
CA TRP A 34 -10.84 -2.82 -10.19
C TRP A 34 -12.08 -2.18 -10.83
N GLU A 35 -12.43 -2.65 -12.02
CA GLU A 35 -13.63 -2.25 -12.75
C GLU A 35 -14.25 -3.49 -13.39
N SER A 36 -15.57 -3.69 -13.23
CA SER A 36 -16.25 -4.85 -13.79
C SER A 36 -16.21 -4.86 -15.32
N PRO A 37 -16.31 -6.03 -15.97
CA PRO A 37 -16.59 -6.10 -17.40
C PRO A 37 -17.80 -5.24 -17.76
N GLY A 38 -17.64 -4.30 -18.69
CA GLY A 38 -18.68 -3.33 -19.06
C GLY A 38 -18.73 -2.04 -18.23
N GLY A 39 -17.87 -1.88 -17.21
CA GLY A 39 -17.67 -0.60 -16.50
C GLY A 39 -18.77 -0.16 -15.53
N GLY A 40 -19.75 -1.03 -15.24
CA GLY A 40 -20.88 -0.73 -14.36
C GLY A 40 -20.52 -0.66 -12.87
N TYR A 41 -19.51 -1.41 -12.43
CA TYR A 41 -19.06 -1.46 -11.04
C TYR A 41 -17.56 -1.19 -10.92
N ARG A 42 -17.16 -0.55 -9.82
CA ARG A 42 -15.78 -0.14 -9.56
C ARG A 42 -15.49 -0.24 -8.07
N ASP A 43 -14.46 -0.99 -7.71
CA ASP A 43 -14.07 -1.20 -6.31
C ASP A 43 -12.56 -1.00 -6.11
N GLU A 44 -12.18 -0.70 -4.88
CA GLU A 44 -10.79 -0.65 -4.42
C GLU A 44 -10.47 -1.97 -3.73
N ILE A 45 -9.73 -2.86 -4.39
CA ILE A 45 -9.42 -4.21 -3.88
C ILE A 45 -7.91 -4.50 -3.81
N ASP A 46 -7.08 -3.62 -4.36
CA ASP A 46 -5.62 -3.70 -4.32
C ASP A 46 -5.06 -2.60 -3.42
N TYR A 47 -4.10 -2.97 -2.57
CA TYR A 47 -3.63 -2.10 -1.50
C TYR A 47 -2.11 -2.11 -1.39
N ILE A 48 -1.51 -0.95 -1.11
CA ILE A 48 -0.11 -0.84 -0.66
C ILE A 48 -0.12 -0.69 0.86
N ILE A 49 0.54 -1.63 1.56
CA ILE A 49 0.70 -1.62 3.01
C ILE A 49 2.19 -1.45 3.33
N VAL A 50 2.52 -0.52 4.23
CA VAL A 50 3.91 -0.23 4.62
C VAL A 50 4.10 -0.29 6.12
N ASN A 51 5.26 -0.77 6.57
CA ASN A 51 5.61 -0.86 8.00
C ASN A 51 6.49 0.31 8.48
N LYS A 52 6.88 1.22 7.58
CA LYS A 52 7.76 2.34 7.89
C LYS A 52 7.04 3.65 7.61
N ARG A 53 6.89 4.46 8.66
CA ARG A 53 6.30 5.80 8.53
C ARG A 53 7.16 6.67 7.61
N PHE A 54 6.51 7.53 6.83
CA PHE A 54 7.13 8.50 5.93
C PHE A 54 7.98 7.93 4.78
N CYS A 55 8.02 6.61 4.58
CA CYS A 55 8.69 6.05 3.39
C CYS A 55 7.80 6.13 2.15
N LEU A 56 6.48 6.05 2.30
CA LEU A 56 5.53 6.20 1.20
C LEU A 56 5.16 7.67 1.07
N THR A 57 5.33 8.24 -0.12
CA THR A 57 5.16 9.67 -0.41
C THR A 57 4.04 9.98 -1.38
N GLU A 58 3.57 8.97 -2.12
CA GLU A 58 2.45 9.07 -3.05
C GLU A 58 1.87 7.66 -3.23
N VAL A 59 0.55 7.56 -3.35
CA VAL A 59 -0.15 6.39 -3.88
C VAL A 59 -1.16 6.85 -4.91
N SER A 60 -1.06 6.34 -6.14
CA SER A 60 -1.96 6.69 -7.23
C SER A 60 -2.35 5.44 -8.04
N VAL A 61 -3.59 5.41 -8.53
CA VAL A 61 -4.00 4.40 -9.51
C VAL A 61 -3.57 4.89 -10.89
N VAL A 62 -2.93 4.01 -11.67
CA VAL A 62 -2.52 4.32 -13.04
C VAL A 62 -3.78 4.39 -13.92
N PRO A 63 -4.07 5.53 -14.57
CA PRO A 63 -5.23 5.65 -15.45
C PRO A 63 -5.08 4.73 -16.68
N LYS A 64 -6.21 4.19 -17.16
CA LYS A 64 -6.37 3.50 -18.46
C LYS A 64 -5.11 2.77 -18.96
N PHE A 65 -4.81 1.66 -18.30
CA PHE A 65 -3.71 0.77 -18.66
C PHE A 65 -4.29 -0.54 -19.20
N TYR A 66 -4.46 -0.62 -20.53
CA TYR A 66 -5.10 -1.75 -21.18
C TYR A 66 -4.10 -2.88 -21.42
N MET A 67 -3.90 -3.73 -20.40
CA MET A 67 -3.16 -5.00 -20.50
C MET A 67 -4.08 -6.23 -20.47
N GLY A 68 -5.37 -6.06 -20.77
CA GLY A 68 -6.35 -7.15 -20.76
C GLY A 68 -6.76 -7.63 -19.36
N SER A 69 -6.53 -6.81 -18.33
CA SER A 69 -7.00 -7.05 -16.95
C SER A 69 -8.05 -6.00 -16.58
N ASP A 70 -9.05 -6.45 -15.81
CA ASP A 70 -10.04 -5.60 -15.15
C ASP A 70 -9.43 -4.80 -13.97
N ASN A 71 -8.20 -5.15 -13.56
CA ASN A 71 -7.46 -4.44 -12.52
C ASN A 71 -6.68 -3.26 -13.13
N ARG A 72 -6.72 -2.14 -12.42
CA ARG A 72 -5.93 -0.94 -12.68
C ARG A 72 -4.70 -0.95 -11.78
N PRO A 73 -3.47 -0.84 -12.33
CA PRO A 73 -2.26 -0.89 -11.53
C PRO A 73 -2.21 0.20 -10.46
N LEU A 74 -1.80 -0.17 -9.26
CA LEU A 74 -1.54 0.74 -8.17
C LEU A 74 -0.05 1.12 -8.15
N ARG A 75 0.25 2.42 -8.09
CA ARG A 75 1.60 2.97 -8.08
C ARG A 75 1.90 3.62 -6.74
N GLY A 76 2.94 3.15 -6.06
CA GLY A 76 3.50 3.78 -4.86
C GLY A 76 4.82 4.48 -5.15
N ARG A 77 5.01 5.69 -4.61
CA ARG A 77 6.31 6.37 -4.61
C ARG A 77 6.97 6.24 -3.25
N PHE A 78 8.14 5.62 -3.22
CA PHE A 78 8.89 5.42 -1.99
C PHE A 78 10.11 6.35 -1.89
N PHE A 79 10.32 6.91 -0.71
CA PHE A 79 11.48 7.72 -0.37
C PHE A 79 12.28 7.03 0.74
N PHE A 80 13.55 6.78 0.45
CA PHE A 80 14.49 6.22 1.41
C PHE A 80 15.74 7.10 1.47
N THR A 81 16.15 7.47 2.69
CA THR A 81 17.44 8.14 2.88
C THR A 81 18.53 7.09 3.13
N ARG A 82 19.66 7.23 2.43
CA ARG A 82 20.83 6.34 2.62
C ARG A 82 21.23 6.21 4.09
N LYS A 83 21.17 7.32 4.86
CA LYS A 83 21.48 7.32 6.30
C LYS A 83 20.51 6.45 7.10
N ALA A 84 19.20 6.60 6.87
CA ALA A 84 18.20 5.81 7.59
C ALA A 84 18.26 4.33 7.21
N GLU A 85 18.53 4.01 5.95
CA GLU A 85 18.69 2.62 5.49
C GLU A 85 19.93 1.96 6.07
N ARG A 86 21.08 2.65 6.10
CA ARG A 86 22.30 2.15 6.75
C ARG A 86 22.06 1.88 8.23
N ALA A 87 21.42 2.81 8.93
CA ALA A 87 21.08 2.64 10.34
C ALA A 87 20.10 1.47 10.58
N ALA A 88 19.15 1.24 9.66
CA ALA A 88 18.24 0.10 9.74
C ALA A 88 18.97 -1.24 9.53
N LYS A 89 19.83 -1.33 8.49
CA LYS A 89 20.65 -2.53 8.23
C LYS A 89 21.58 -2.86 9.39
N PHE A 90 22.18 -1.86 10.04
CA PHE A 90 23.02 -2.07 11.22
C PHE A 90 22.22 -2.64 12.40
N ARG A 91 21.05 -2.08 12.71
CA ARG A 91 20.16 -2.59 13.76
C ARG A 91 19.71 -4.03 13.50
N GLU A 92 19.34 -4.34 12.27
CA GLU A 92 18.92 -5.69 11.88
C GLU A 92 20.04 -6.72 12.05
N ARG A 93 21.28 -6.38 11.69
CA ARG A 93 22.44 -7.25 11.93
C ARG A 93 22.62 -7.54 13.42
N ASN A 94 22.61 -6.52 14.28
CA ASN A 94 22.78 -6.70 15.71
C ASN A 94 21.65 -7.52 16.35
N ARG A 95 20.43 -7.41 15.82
CA ARG A 95 19.27 -8.17 16.32
C ARG A 95 19.41 -9.67 16.08
N ARG A 96 20.03 -10.07 14.95
CA ARG A 96 20.32 -11.49 14.64
C ARG A 96 21.42 -12.07 15.53
N THR A 97 22.35 -11.24 15.97
CA THR A 97 23.45 -11.67 16.86
C THR A 97 23.00 -11.90 18.31
N ILE A 98 21.82 -11.40 18.72
CA ILE A 98 21.34 -11.45 20.12
C ILE A 98 20.44 -12.68 20.39
N THR A 99 20.15 -13.52 19.40
CA THR A 99 19.32 -14.73 19.62
C THR A 99 20.24 -15.90 20.00
N ASN A 100 20.44 -16.11 21.32
CA ASN A 100 21.01 -17.33 21.92
C ASN A 100 19.88 -18.29 22.29
#